data_AF-A0A1Q3C9X5-F1
#
_entry.id   AF-A0A1Q3C9X5-F1
#
_cell.length_a   1.000
_cell.length_b   1.000
_cell.length_c   1.000
_cell.angle_alpha   90.00
_cell.angle_beta   90.00
_cell.angle_gamma   90.00
#
_symmetry.space_group_name_H-M   'P 1'
#
loop_
_entity.id
_entity.type
_entity.pdbx_description
1 polymer ?
#
loop_
_entity_poly.entity_id
_entity_poly.type
_entity_poly.pdbx_seq_one_letter_code
_entity_poly.pdbx_strand_id
1 'polypeptide(L)'
;MVIEKKKALRGCIKTSKGPWIVHRPTKDGGVVTKYRFPSDRERDNNKQRECKRRAVTRKIFAGLREHGNYKLPKHADNNDLLKALCEEAGWRVGEDGTVCRKVKIINVLLIYCLNLLMV
;
A
#
# COMPACT_ATOMS: atom_id res chain seq x y z
N MET A 1 -6.37 15.31 37.00
CA MET A 1 -5.97 15.85 35.68
C MET A 1 -5.63 14.67 34.78
N VAL A 2 -6.53 14.34 33.84
CA VAL A 2 -6.28 13.26 32.88
C VAL A 2 -5.28 13.79 31.87
N ILE A 3 -4.05 13.25 31.90
CA ILE A 3 -3.05 13.55 30.88
C ILE A 3 -3.55 12.88 29.59
N GLU A 4 -4.18 13.66 28.72
CA GLU A 4 -4.48 13.24 27.36
C GLU A 4 -3.16 12.85 26.67
N LYS A 5 -2.90 11.55 26.58
CA LYS A 5 -1.88 11.02 25.69
C LYS A 5 -2.30 11.35 24.27
N LYS A 6 -1.85 12.49 23.74
CA LYS A 6 -1.99 12.85 22.32
C LYS A 6 -1.55 11.64 21.50
N LYS A 7 -2.50 10.97 20.83
CA LYS A 7 -2.20 9.86 19.91
C LYS A 7 -1.20 10.39 18.88
N ALA A 8 0.06 9.99 18.99
CA ALA A 8 1.06 10.33 18.02
C ALA A 8 0.59 9.79 16.65
N LEU A 9 0.26 10.70 15.72
CA LEU A 9 -0.06 10.34 14.35
C LEU A 9 1.10 9.50 13.81
N ARG A 10 0.85 8.21 13.57
CA ARG A 10 1.82 7.26 13.03
C ARG A 10 2.00 7.54 11.54
N GLY A 11 2.75 8.60 11.23
CA GLY A 11 3.24 8.92 9.90
C GLY A 11 4.76 8.81 9.82
N CYS A 12 5.28 8.67 8.60
CA CYS A 12 6.71 8.72 8.29
C CYS A 12 7.32 10.12 8.53
N ILE A 13 6.49 11.17 8.52
CA ILE A 13 6.88 12.52 8.96
C ILE A 13 6.43 12.69 10.40
N LYS A 14 7.39 12.83 11.31
CA LYS A 14 7.10 13.17 12.71
C LYS A 14 6.76 14.65 12.81
N THR A 15 5.61 14.97 13.41
CA THR A 15 5.19 16.35 13.71
C THR A 15 5.98 16.94 14.87
N SER A 16 6.53 16.09 15.75
CA SER A 16 7.35 16.51 16.88
C SER A 16 8.84 16.65 16.52
N LYS A 17 9.49 17.66 17.09
CA LYS A 17 10.96 17.84 17.03
C LYS A 17 11.73 16.92 18.00
N GLY A 18 11.09 15.87 18.51
CA GLY A 18 11.71 14.92 19.43
C GLY A 18 12.80 14.06 18.78
N PRO A 19 13.59 13.36 19.61
CA PRO A 19 14.59 12.42 19.12
C PRO A 19 13.93 11.27 18.36
N TRP A 20 14.61 10.79 17.32
CA TRP A 20 14.22 9.58 16.60
C TRP A 20 14.68 8.36 17.39
N ILE A 21 13.76 7.42 17.58
CA ILE A 21 14.03 6.14 18.23
C ILE A 21 14.59 5.19 17.17
N VAL A 22 15.80 4.68 17.39
CA VAL A 22 16.46 3.72 16.51
C VAL A 22 16.64 2.42 17.26
N HIS A 23 16.01 1.36 16.77
CA HIS A 23 16.23 0.00 17.25
C HIS A 23 17.36 -0.64 16.47
N ARG A 24 18.33 -1.24 17.15
CA ARG A 24 19.40 -2.03 16.53
C ARG A 24 19.40 -3.43 17.14
N PRO A 25 19.35 -4.50 16.33
CA PRO A 25 19.51 -5.85 16.83
C PRO A 25 20.95 -6.08 17.31
N THR A 26 21.12 -6.82 18.40
CA THR A 26 22.42 -7.29 18.88
C THR A 26 22.69 -8.70 18.35
N LYS A 27 23.96 -9.14 18.42
CA LYS A 27 24.35 -10.49 17.98
C LYS A 27 23.64 -11.59 18.77
N ASP A 28 23.30 -11.31 20.03
CA ASP A 28 22.64 -12.25 20.95
C ASP A 28 21.11 -12.26 20.83
N GLY A 29 20.55 -11.64 19.77
CA GLY A 29 19.10 -11.59 19.53
C GLY A 29 18.33 -10.53 20.34
N GLY A 30 19.02 -9.72 21.14
CA GLY A 30 18.44 -8.56 21.83
C GLY A 30 18.22 -7.36 20.92
N VAL A 31 17.47 -6.35 21.39
CA VAL A 31 17.26 -5.09 20.67
C VAL A 31 17.68 -3.91 21.55
N VAL A 32 18.68 -3.15 21.11
CA VAL A 32 19.11 -1.90 21.77
C VAL A 32 18.37 -0.72 21.16
N THR A 33 17.78 0.11 22.02
CA THR A 33 17.09 1.33 21.61
C THR A 33 17.99 2.53 21.84
N LYS A 34 18.27 3.31 20.79
CA LYS A 34 19.07 4.53 20.83
C LYS A 34 18.26 5.74 20.39
N TYR A 35 18.39 6.85 21.12
CA TYR A 35 17.84 8.14 20.73
C TYR A 35 18.83 8.89 19.83
N ARG A 36 18.35 9.30 18.66
CA ARG A 36 19.05 10.14 17.69
C ARG A 36 18.42 11.52 17.67
N PHE A 37 19.22 12.57 17.58
CA PHE A 37 18.75 13.95 17.44
C PHE A 37 19.02 14.43 16.01
N PRO A 38 18.02 14.41 15.10
CA PRO A 38 18.20 14.83 13.72
C PRO A 38 18.24 16.36 13.61
N SER A 39 19.10 16.84 12.72
CA SER A 39 19.18 18.25 12.32
C SER A 39 17.92 18.70 11.56
N ASP A 40 17.69 20.02 11.49
CA ASP A 40 16.58 20.58 10.72
C ASP A 40 16.70 20.26 9.23
N ARG A 41 17.93 20.30 8.66
CA ARG A 41 18.19 19.90 7.27
C ARG A 41 17.83 18.44 6.99
N GLU A 42 18.13 17.51 7.90
CA GLU A 42 17.73 16.10 7.75
C GLU A 42 16.20 15.95 7.76
N ARG A 43 15.49 16.72 8.59
CA ARG A 43 14.02 16.70 8.66
C ARG A 43 13.39 17.23 7.38
N ASP A 44 13.91 18.33 6.85
CA ASP A 44 13.43 18.93 5.60
C ASP A 44 13.66 18.01 4.41
N ASN A 45 14.84 17.37 4.33
CA ASN A 45 15.11 16.35 3.32
C ASN A 45 14.13 15.17 3.39
N ASN A 46 13.79 14.68 4.59
CA ASN A 46 12.80 13.62 4.76
C ASN A 46 11.39 14.07 4.35
N LYS A 47 11.00 15.30 4.71
CA LYS A 47 9.72 15.91 4.29
C LYS A 47 9.64 16.02 2.76
N GLN A 48 10.67 16.53 2.11
CA GLN A 48 10.73 16.63 0.65
C GLN A 48 10.68 15.26 -0.02
N ARG A 49 11.43 14.27 0.50
CA ARG A 49 11.40 12.89 0.00
C ARG A 49 9.99 12.31 0.06
N GLU A 50 9.31 12.46 1.19
CA GLU A 50 7.94 11.97 1.35
C GLU A 50 6.94 12.72 0.47
N CYS A 51 7.06 14.04 0.34
CA CYS A 51 6.26 14.83 -0.59
C CYS A 51 6.43 14.34 -2.04
N LYS A 52 7.68 14.12 -2.49
CA LYS A 52 7.98 13.58 -3.82
C LYS A 52 7.39 12.18 -4.00
N ARG A 53 7.56 11.29 -3.02
CA ARG A 53 6.98 9.93 -3.04
C ARG A 53 5.45 9.98 -3.22
N ARG A 54 4.77 10.82 -2.45
CA ARG A 54 3.31 11.01 -2.55
C ARG A 54 2.89 11.63 -3.87
N ALA A 55 3.67 12.58 -4.40
CA ALA A 55 3.39 13.20 -5.69
C ALA A 55 3.44 12.18 -6.83
N VAL A 56 4.41 11.26 -6.82
CA VAL A 56 4.48 10.16 -7.78
C VAL A 56 3.25 9.26 -7.68
N THR A 57 2.86 8.82 -6.48
CA THR A 57 1.64 8.01 -6.28
C THR A 57 0.40 8.71 -6.81
N ARG A 58 0.26 10.04 -6.59
CA ARG A 58 -0.87 10.81 -7.12
C ARG A 58 -0.89 10.83 -8.65
N LYS A 59 0.27 11.00 -9.30
CA LYS A 59 0.36 10.95 -10.77
C LYS A 59 -0.01 9.57 -11.32
N ILE A 60 0.43 8.50 -10.66
CA ILE A 60 0.06 7.12 -11.04
C ILE A 60 -1.46 6.93 -10.97
N PHE A 61 -2.09 7.29 -9.86
CA PHE A 61 -3.54 7.14 -9.73
C PHE A 61 -4.33 8.02 -10.71
N ALA A 62 -3.85 9.22 -11.02
CA ALA A 62 -4.45 10.06 -12.04
C ALA A 62 -4.40 9.40 -13.43
N GLY A 63 -3.23 8.92 -13.84
CA GLY A 63 -3.07 8.22 -15.12
C GLY A 63 -3.90 6.94 -15.23
N LEU A 64 -4.00 6.16 -14.16
CA LEU A 64 -4.87 4.98 -14.13
C LEU A 64 -6.36 5.32 -14.26
N ARG A 65 -6.82 6.44 -13.68
CA ARG A 65 -8.22 6.89 -13.85
C ARG A 65 -8.50 7.37 -15.26
N GLU A 66 -7.54 8.04 -15.88
CA GLU A 66 -7.69 8.60 -17.23
C GLU A 66 -7.62 7.53 -18.31
N HIS A 67 -6.70 6.56 -18.18
CA HIS A 67 -6.39 5.61 -19.24
C HIS A 67 -6.77 4.16 -18.94
N GLY A 68 -7.09 3.81 -17.69
CA GLY A 68 -7.34 2.42 -17.28
C GLY A 68 -8.72 1.88 -17.64
N ASN A 69 -9.63 2.72 -18.16
CA ASN A 69 -10.98 2.34 -18.58
C ASN A 69 -11.77 1.51 -17.54
N TYR A 70 -11.50 1.75 -16.26
CA TYR A 70 -12.14 1.04 -15.15
C TYR A 70 -13.60 1.50 -14.98
N LYS A 71 -14.51 0.56 -14.75
CA LYS A 71 -15.93 0.83 -14.44
C LYS A 71 -16.08 1.25 -12.97
N LEU A 72 -15.62 2.46 -12.66
CA LEU A 72 -15.64 3.00 -11.30
C LEU A 72 -16.95 3.76 -11.00
N PRO A 73 -17.40 3.77 -9.73
CA PRO A 73 -18.48 4.65 -9.29
C PRO A 73 -18.20 6.14 -9.56
N LYS A 74 -19.26 6.96 -9.68
CA LYS A 74 -19.15 8.41 -9.91
C LYS A 74 -18.25 9.13 -8.89
N HIS A 75 -18.23 8.67 -7.65
CA HIS A 75 -17.42 9.21 -6.55
C HIS A 75 -16.38 8.20 -6.04
N ALA A 76 -15.74 7.47 -6.95
CA ALA A 76 -14.76 6.44 -6.60
C ALA A 76 -13.53 7.01 -5.89
N ASP A 77 -13.18 6.41 -4.76
CA ASP A 77 -11.96 6.74 -4.00
C ASP A 77 -10.74 5.98 -4.55
N ASN A 78 -9.59 6.07 -3.86
CA ASN A 78 -8.38 5.36 -4.30
C ASN A 78 -8.44 3.85 -4.04
N ASN A 79 -9.22 3.41 -3.05
CA ASN A 79 -9.37 1.99 -2.74
C ASN A 79 -10.23 1.31 -3.80
N ASP A 80 -11.27 1.97 -4.30
CA ASP A 80 -12.11 1.45 -5.40
C ASP A 80 -11.28 1.21 -6.66
N LEU A 81 -10.40 2.16 -7.01
CA LEU A 81 -9.46 2.01 -8.12
C LEU A 81 -8.48 0.85 -7.89
N LEU A 82 -7.95 0.70 -6.68
CA LEU A 82 -7.06 -0.41 -6.34
C LEU A 82 -7.77 -1.75 -6.44
N LYS A 83 -9.04 -1.84 -6.00
CA LYS A 83 -9.85 -3.05 -6.14
C LYS A 83 -10.04 -3.41 -7.62
N ALA A 84 -10.40 -2.44 -8.46
CA ALA A 84 -10.55 -2.64 -9.90
C ALA A 84 -9.23 -3.12 -10.55
N LEU A 85 -8.10 -2.50 -10.18
CA LEU A 85 -6.77 -2.90 -10.65
C LEU A 85 -6.40 -4.32 -10.21
N CYS A 86 -6.66 -4.69 -8.95
CA CYS A 86 -6.43 -6.05 -8.46
C CYS A 86 -7.31 -7.06 -9.20
N GLU A 87 -8.56 -6.71 -9.47
CA GLU A 87 -9.49 -7.57 -10.21
C GLU A 87 -9.03 -7.85 -11.63
N GLU A 88 -8.54 -6.84 -12.34
CA GLU A 88 -7.93 -6.95 -13.66
C GLU A 88 -6.69 -7.86 -13.63
N ALA A 89 -5.85 -7.71 -12.60
CA ALA A 89 -4.67 -8.54 -12.39
C ALA A 89 -4.98 -9.98 -11.93
N GLY A 90 -6.26 -10.38 -11.85
CA GLY A 90 -6.65 -11.74 -11.48
C GLY A 90 -6.70 -12.01 -9.97
N TRP A 91 -6.77 -10.98 -9.15
CA TRP A 91 -6.94 -11.07 -7.70
C TRP A 91 -8.36 -10.69 -7.30
N ARG A 92 -8.87 -11.26 -6.21
CA ARG A 92 -10.13 -10.86 -5.58
C ARG A 92 -9.80 -10.14 -4.29
N VAL A 93 -10.41 -8.99 -4.06
CA VAL A 93 -10.23 -8.19 -2.85
C VAL A 93 -11.53 -8.20 -2.06
N GLY A 94 -11.49 -8.68 -0.81
CA GLY A 94 -12.62 -8.67 0.12
C GLY A 94 -12.90 -7.27 0.69
N GLU A 95 -14.04 -7.11 1.35
CA GLU A 95 -14.43 -5.86 2.01
C GLU A 95 -13.56 -5.53 3.23
N ASP A 96 -13.00 -6.56 3.87
CA ASP A 96 -12.04 -6.49 4.96
C ASP A 96 -10.61 -6.14 4.50
N GLY A 97 -10.38 -6.07 3.19
CA GLY A 97 -9.06 -5.83 2.59
C GLY A 97 -8.22 -7.08 2.36
N THR A 98 -8.76 -8.28 2.62
CA THR A 98 -8.07 -9.54 2.32
C THR A 98 -7.98 -9.75 0.80
N VAL A 99 -6.82 -10.14 0.28
CA VAL A 99 -6.58 -10.35 -1.15
C VAL A 99 -6.31 -11.83 -1.42
N CYS A 100 -7.11 -12.46 -2.29
CA CYS A 100 -6.95 -13.86 -2.67
C CYS A 100 -6.83 -14.02 -4.20
N ARG A 101 -6.13 -15.06 -4.65
CA ARG A 101 -5.95 -15.31 -6.09
C ARG A 101 -7.25 -15.85 -6.67
N LYS A 102 -7.73 -15.30 -7.80
CA LYS A 102 -8.86 -15.88 -8.52
C LYS A 102 -8.43 -17.24 -9.08
N VAL A 103 -9.00 -18.33 -8.55
CA VAL A 103 -8.82 -19.66 -9.12
C VAL A 103 -9.52 -19.66 -10.47
N LYS A 104 -8.76 -19.71 -11.57
CA LYS A 104 -9.33 -20.04 -12.87
C LYS A 104 -9.72 -21.51 -12.77
N ILE A 105 -11.01 -21.79 -12.62
CA ILE A 105 -11.53 -23.12 -12.96
C ILE A 105 -11.41 -23.19 -14.48
N ILE A 106 -10.25 -23.63 -14.93
CA ILE A 106 -10.08 -24.10 -16.29
C ILE A 106 -11.04 -25.28 -16.33
N ASN A 107 -12.19 -25.14 -17.00
CA ASN A 107 -13.13 -26.22 -17.14
C ASN A 107 -12.39 -27.33 -17.89
N VAL A 108 -11.90 -28.30 -17.14
CA VAL A 108 -11.20 -29.46 -17.67
C VAL A 108 -12.11 -30.17 -18.71
N LEU A 109 -13.43 -30.10 -18.51
CA LEU A 109 -14.46 -30.48 -19.47
C LEU A 109 -14.43 -29.70 -20.80
N LEU A 110 -14.12 -28.39 -20.81
CA LEU A 110 -14.01 -27.60 -22.04
C LEU A 110 -12.76 -27.98 -22.85
N ILE A 111 -11.66 -28.33 -22.16
CA ILE A 111 -10.45 -28.85 -22.81
C ILE A 111 -10.74 -30.23 -23.42
N TYR A 112 -11.41 -31.13 -22.70
CA TYR A 112 -11.76 -32.46 -23.23
C TYR A 112 -12.81 -32.40 -24.36
N CYS A 113 -13.82 -31.52 -24.28
CA CYS A 113 -14.81 -31.36 -25.36
C CYS A 113 -14.22 -30.74 -26.63
N LEU A 114 -13.29 -29.78 -26.52
CA LEU A 114 -12.61 -29.22 -27.70
C LEU A 114 -11.65 -30.22 -28.36
N ASN A 115 -10.97 -31.06 -27.56
CA ASN A 115 -10.08 -32.10 -28.09
C ASN A 115 -10.86 -33.26 -28.76
N LEU A 116 -12.09 -33.56 -28.31
CA LEU A 116 -12.93 -34.60 -28.92
C LEU A 116 -13.63 -34.13 -30.21
N LEU A 117 -13.86 -32.82 -30.37
CA LEU A 117 -14.49 -32.26 -31.58
C LEU A 117 -13.50 -32.02 -32.74
N MET A 118 -12.19 -32.18 -32.50
CA MET A 118 -11.12 -32.02 -33.49
C MET A 118 -10.53 -33.36 -33.96
N VAL A 119 -11.22 -34.47 -33.72
CA VAL A 119 -10.91 -35.82 -34.26
C VAL A 119 -12.05 -36.30 -35.11
#